data_AF-W9SFG1-F1
#
_entry.id   AF-W9SFG1-F1
#
_cell.length_a   1.000
_cell.length_b   1.000
_cell.length_c   1.000
_cell.angle_alpha   90.00
_cell.angle_beta   90.00
_cell.angle_gamma   90.00
#
_symmetry.space_group_name_H-M   'P 1'
#
loop_
_entity.id
_entity.type
_entity.pdbx_description
1 polymer ?
#
loop_
_entity_poly.entity_id
_entity_poly.type
_entity_poly.pdbx_seq_one_letter_code
_entity_poly.pdbx_strand_id
1 'polypeptide(L)'
;MQINGLARQLLINAGGIIESTFSPDKYSIQLSSDAYDKLWRFDNEGLPADLISRGLAVEDPSAPHGLKLTIEDYPFANDGLLIWDATKQWVTNYVNHYYSSASQVESDEELQAWWTEIRTVGHADKKDEPWWPVLKTPQDLIEIVTTMIWVTSGHHAAVNFGQYDYAGYFPNRATIARTNVPTEDPKPEEWKYFLEKPEGTLLQCLPTKIQATKVMTILDVLSSHSPDEEYIGEMSEPSWSEDPYIKAAFEQFSGRLKEIEGIIDERNANAELKNRTGAGVAPYELLKPFSGSGVTGKGVPNSISI
;
A
#
# COMPACT_ATOMS: atom_id res chain seq x y z
N MET A 1 12.17 10.23 0.84
CA MET A 1 13.54 9.84 0.41
C MET A 1 14.44 9.35 1.54
N GLN A 2 14.42 9.99 2.72
CA GLN A 2 15.29 9.65 3.85
C GLN A 2 15.19 8.19 4.29
N ILE A 3 13.96 7.68 4.48
CA ILE A 3 13.74 6.28 4.85
C ILE A 3 14.34 5.30 3.83
N ASN A 4 14.20 5.56 2.52
CA ASN A 4 14.82 4.72 1.49
C ASN A 4 16.35 4.76 1.56
N GLY A 5 16.95 5.90 1.95
CA GLY A 5 18.38 6.02 2.19
C GLY A 5 18.85 5.12 3.35
N LEU A 6 18.14 5.17 4.47
CA LEU A 6 18.41 4.33 5.64
C LEU A 6 18.16 2.85 5.32
N ALA A 7 17.09 2.53 4.60
CA ALA A 7 16.76 1.17 4.19
C ALA A 7 17.89 0.56 3.35
N ARG A 8 18.44 1.29 2.37
CA ARG A 8 19.59 0.83 1.59
C ARG A 8 20.84 0.57 2.43
N GLN A 9 21.00 1.25 3.56
CA GLN A 9 22.17 1.12 4.42
C GLN A 9 22.03 0.02 5.47
N LEU A 10 20.81 -0.19 6.00
CA LEU A 10 20.57 -0.99 7.20
C LEU A 10 19.58 -2.15 7.02
N LEU A 11 18.63 -2.01 6.09
CA LEU A 11 17.50 -2.94 5.94
C LEU A 11 17.75 -3.95 4.81
N ILE A 12 18.01 -3.45 3.60
CA ILE A 12 18.08 -4.23 2.35
C ILE A 12 19.51 -4.41 1.81
N ASN A 13 20.52 -4.03 2.58
CA ASN A 13 21.92 -4.27 2.22
C ASN A 13 22.32 -5.74 2.42
N ALA A 14 23.45 -6.12 1.83
CA ALA A 14 24.06 -7.42 2.04
C ALA A 14 24.31 -7.70 3.53
N GLY A 15 23.83 -8.84 4.04
CA GLY A 15 23.86 -9.22 5.45
C GLY A 15 22.96 -8.37 6.37
N GLY A 16 22.11 -7.51 5.78
CA GLY A 16 21.18 -6.65 6.49
C GLY A 16 20.01 -7.41 7.12
N ILE A 17 19.03 -6.66 7.61
CA ILE A 17 17.88 -7.22 8.32
C ILE A 17 17.09 -8.16 7.41
N ILE A 18 16.76 -7.76 6.18
CA ILE A 18 15.93 -8.59 5.28
C ILE A 18 16.65 -9.88 4.92
N GLU A 19 17.90 -9.82 4.44
CA GLU A 19 18.65 -11.03 4.08
C GLU A 19 18.83 -12.00 5.26
N SER A 20 19.09 -11.48 6.47
CA SER A 20 19.33 -12.34 7.64
C SER A 20 18.06 -12.92 8.28
N THR A 21 16.87 -12.48 7.87
CA THR A 21 15.60 -12.85 8.53
C THR A 21 14.48 -13.34 7.59
N PHE A 22 14.64 -13.23 6.27
CA PHE A 22 13.67 -13.71 5.28
C PHE A 22 14.21 -14.88 4.45
N SER A 23 13.34 -15.82 4.08
CA SER A 23 13.72 -17.04 3.34
C SER A 23 14.61 -16.83 2.10
N PRO A 24 14.41 -15.80 1.26
CA PRO A 24 15.23 -15.64 0.06
C PRO A 24 16.69 -15.28 0.35
N ASP A 25 17.04 -14.92 1.59
CA ASP A 25 18.40 -14.57 2.01
C ASP A 25 18.99 -13.50 1.06
N LYS A 26 20.24 -13.66 0.62
CA LYS A 26 20.92 -12.82 -0.39
C LYS A 26 20.19 -12.63 -1.73
N TYR A 27 19.15 -13.40 -2.02
CA TYR A 27 18.33 -13.25 -3.24
C TYR A 27 17.11 -12.34 -3.04
N SER A 28 16.88 -11.82 -1.82
CA SER A 28 15.69 -11.03 -1.49
C SER A 28 15.49 -9.82 -2.41
N ILE A 29 16.55 -9.07 -2.69
CA ILE A 29 16.47 -7.86 -3.53
C ILE A 29 16.49 -8.20 -5.02
N GLN A 30 17.10 -9.32 -5.41
CA GLN A 30 16.97 -9.81 -6.78
C GLN A 30 15.51 -10.16 -7.10
N LEU A 31 14.79 -10.78 -6.15
CA LEU A 31 13.39 -11.14 -6.33
C LEU A 31 12.50 -9.92 -6.60
N SER A 32 12.74 -8.78 -5.93
CA SER A 32 11.99 -7.55 -6.21
C SER A 32 12.35 -6.95 -7.56
N SER A 33 13.61 -7.06 -8.00
CA SER A 33 14.01 -6.68 -9.37
C SER A 33 13.31 -7.52 -10.43
N ASP A 34 13.22 -8.84 -10.24
CA ASP A 34 12.53 -9.74 -11.16
C ASP A 34 11.01 -9.45 -11.19
N ALA A 35 10.42 -9.09 -10.04
CA ALA A 35 9.02 -8.68 -9.97
C ALA A 35 8.79 -7.33 -10.67
N TYR A 36 9.70 -6.36 -10.51
CA TYR A 36 9.64 -5.10 -11.25
C TYR A 36 9.72 -5.30 -12.76
N ASP A 37 10.60 -6.19 -13.22
CA ASP A 37 10.72 -6.53 -14.64
C ASP A 37 9.45 -7.20 -15.19
N LYS A 38 8.89 -8.17 -14.46
CA LYS A 38 7.83 -9.02 -15.00
C LYS A 38 6.40 -8.54 -14.74
N LEU A 39 6.19 -7.80 -13.65
CA LEU A 39 4.85 -7.57 -13.10
C LEU A 39 4.49 -6.10 -12.95
N TRP A 40 5.46 -5.23 -12.63
CA TRP A 40 5.16 -3.82 -12.36
C TRP A 40 4.80 -3.07 -13.64
N ARG A 41 3.76 -2.24 -13.54
CA ARG A 41 3.26 -1.39 -14.62
C ARG A 41 2.39 -0.27 -14.06
N PHE A 42 2.75 0.97 -14.40
CA PHE A 42 2.16 2.17 -13.81
C PHE A 42 0.65 2.27 -14.00
N ASP A 43 0.13 1.86 -15.17
CA ASP A 43 -1.30 1.89 -15.48
C ASP A 43 -2.17 0.97 -14.60
N ASN A 44 -1.54 0.02 -13.92
CA ASN A 44 -2.21 -0.88 -12.96
C ASN A 44 -2.01 -0.49 -11.49
N GLU A 45 -1.22 0.54 -11.18
CA GLU A 45 -0.96 0.92 -9.78
C GLU A 45 -2.13 1.71 -9.15
N GLY A 46 -3.05 2.21 -9.98
CA GLY A 46 -4.32 2.78 -9.52
C GLY A 46 -5.29 1.69 -9.07
N LEU A 47 -5.95 1.88 -7.92
CA LEU A 47 -6.75 0.82 -7.28
C LEU A 47 -7.81 0.18 -8.20
N PRO A 48 -8.62 0.93 -8.98
CA PRO A 48 -9.57 0.32 -9.91
C PRO A 48 -8.92 -0.62 -10.92
N ALA A 49 -7.82 -0.18 -11.55
CA ALA A 49 -7.09 -0.93 -12.56
C ALA A 49 -6.42 -2.17 -11.95
N ASP A 50 -5.83 -2.04 -10.75
CA ASP A 50 -5.30 -3.17 -9.98
C ASP A 50 -6.37 -4.24 -9.75
N LEU A 51 -7.52 -3.86 -9.20
CA LEU A 51 -8.62 -4.80 -8.88
C LEU A 51 -9.12 -5.54 -10.11
N ILE A 52 -9.29 -4.84 -11.23
CA ILE A 52 -9.71 -5.45 -12.50
C ILE A 52 -8.63 -6.38 -13.04
N SER A 53 -7.37 -5.95 -13.03
CA SER A 53 -6.25 -6.73 -13.59
C SER A 53 -6.03 -8.06 -12.85
N ARG A 54 -6.31 -8.10 -11.54
CA ARG A 54 -6.25 -9.30 -10.71
C ARG A 54 -7.52 -10.17 -10.79
N GLY A 55 -8.52 -9.75 -11.56
CA GLY A 55 -9.81 -10.44 -11.68
C GLY A 55 -10.67 -10.35 -10.42
N LEU A 56 -10.44 -9.34 -9.57
CA LEU A 56 -11.22 -9.08 -8.36
C LEU A 56 -12.34 -8.07 -8.57
N ALA A 57 -12.41 -7.46 -9.74
CA ALA A 57 -13.50 -6.59 -10.16
C ALA A 57 -13.75 -6.71 -11.67
N VAL A 58 -14.94 -6.28 -12.08
CA VAL A 58 -15.28 -6.05 -13.49
C VAL A 58 -15.76 -4.60 -13.65
N GLU A 59 -15.48 -3.99 -14.80
CA GLU A 59 -16.01 -2.66 -15.11
C GLU A 59 -17.55 -2.70 -15.11
N ASP A 60 -18.14 -1.72 -14.43
CA ASP A 60 -19.58 -1.52 -14.40
C ASP A 60 -19.85 -0.01 -14.22
N PRO A 61 -20.07 0.73 -15.31
CA PRO A 61 -20.34 2.17 -15.25
C PRO A 61 -21.59 2.56 -14.45
N SER A 62 -22.46 1.61 -14.14
CA SER A 62 -23.66 1.83 -13.31
C SER A 62 -23.41 1.58 -11.82
N ALA A 63 -22.31 0.90 -11.47
CA ALA A 63 -21.93 0.64 -10.10
C ALA A 63 -21.18 1.84 -9.49
N PRO A 64 -21.20 1.98 -8.14
CA PRO A 64 -20.29 2.88 -7.44
C PRO A 64 -18.84 2.63 -7.88
N HIS A 65 -18.04 3.69 -7.98
CA HIS A 65 -16.63 3.62 -8.40
C HIS A 65 -16.40 3.12 -9.85
N GLY A 66 -17.46 2.92 -10.65
CA GLY A 66 -17.38 2.45 -12.03
C GLY A 66 -17.00 0.97 -12.18
N LEU A 67 -17.08 0.19 -11.10
CA LEU A 67 -16.75 -1.23 -11.10
C LEU A 67 -17.60 -2.01 -10.11
N LYS A 68 -17.71 -3.32 -10.35
CA LYS A 68 -18.32 -4.28 -9.44
C LYS A 68 -17.27 -5.26 -8.92
N LEU A 69 -17.15 -5.36 -7.60
CA LEU A 69 -16.26 -6.32 -6.95
C LEU A 69 -16.77 -7.76 -7.11
N THR A 70 -15.85 -8.69 -7.29
CA THR A 70 -16.12 -10.14 -7.28
C THR A 70 -16.40 -10.65 -5.86
N ILE A 71 -15.74 -10.05 -4.86
CA ILE A 71 -15.97 -10.31 -3.44
C ILE A 71 -16.64 -9.07 -2.86
N GLU A 72 -17.93 -9.17 -2.54
CA GLU A 72 -18.73 -8.02 -2.10
C GLU A 72 -18.20 -7.40 -0.80
N ASP A 73 -17.88 -8.22 0.21
CA ASP A 73 -17.27 -7.77 1.46
C ASP A 73 -15.75 -7.89 1.40
N TYR A 74 -15.09 -7.15 0.49
CA TYR A 74 -13.62 -7.09 0.43
C TYR A 74 -13.11 -5.80 1.10
N PRO A 75 -12.60 -5.84 2.35
CA PRO A 75 -12.38 -4.64 3.15
C PRO A 75 -11.39 -3.63 2.53
N PHE A 76 -10.23 -4.12 2.07
CA PHE A 76 -9.23 -3.29 1.40
C PHE A 76 -9.80 -2.58 0.16
N ALA A 77 -10.51 -3.31 -0.70
CA ALA A 77 -11.07 -2.73 -1.93
C ALA A 77 -12.20 -1.74 -1.63
N ASN A 78 -13.15 -2.14 -0.78
CA ASN A 78 -14.30 -1.31 -0.43
C ASN A 78 -13.92 0.01 0.23
N ASP A 79 -12.91 0.01 1.10
CA ASP A 79 -12.46 1.23 1.78
C ASP A 79 -11.50 2.01 0.89
N GLY A 80 -10.60 1.31 0.19
CA GLY A 80 -9.63 1.93 -0.71
C GLY A 80 -10.30 2.69 -1.84
N LEU A 81 -11.41 2.18 -2.39
CA LEU A 81 -12.15 2.86 -3.46
C LEU A 81 -12.80 4.18 -2.99
N LEU A 82 -13.15 4.28 -1.70
CA LEU A 82 -13.63 5.54 -1.13
C LEU A 82 -12.52 6.60 -1.08
N ILE A 83 -11.31 6.19 -0.63
CA ILE A 83 -10.15 7.07 -0.58
C ILE A 83 -9.72 7.45 -2.01
N TRP A 84 -9.65 6.48 -2.92
CA TRP A 84 -9.33 6.69 -4.33
C TRP A 84 -10.26 7.73 -4.98
N ASP A 85 -11.57 7.58 -4.82
CA ASP A 85 -12.53 8.54 -5.40
C ASP A 85 -12.40 9.94 -4.79
N ALA A 86 -12.21 10.03 -3.48
CA ALA A 86 -11.99 11.31 -2.81
C ALA A 86 -10.73 12.01 -3.34
N THR A 87 -9.62 11.26 -3.45
CA THR A 87 -8.36 11.74 -4.02
C THR A 87 -8.53 12.15 -5.48
N LYS A 88 -9.19 11.33 -6.29
CA LYS A 88 -9.42 11.61 -7.71
C LYS A 88 -10.26 12.87 -7.89
N GLN A 89 -11.28 13.07 -7.07
CA GLN A 89 -12.12 14.27 -7.11
C GLN A 89 -11.31 15.52 -6.72
N TRP A 90 -10.48 15.43 -5.67
CA TRP A 90 -9.57 16.51 -5.28
C TRP A 90 -8.61 16.89 -6.43
N VAL A 91 -7.92 15.90 -7.00
CA VAL A 91 -6.99 16.10 -8.12
C VAL A 91 -7.74 16.65 -9.34
N THR A 92 -8.95 16.18 -9.62
CA THR A 92 -9.78 16.68 -10.73
C THR A 92 -10.08 18.17 -10.57
N ASN A 93 -10.49 18.60 -9.38
CA ASN A 93 -10.77 20.01 -9.11
C ASN A 93 -9.49 20.85 -9.24
N TYR A 94 -8.38 20.37 -8.68
CA TYR A 94 -7.10 21.06 -8.74
C TYR A 94 -6.59 21.20 -10.19
N VAL A 95 -6.51 20.09 -10.93
CA VAL A 95 -6.00 20.06 -12.29
C VAL A 95 -6.86 20.91 -13.21
N ASN A 96 -8.20 20.79 -13.17
CA ASN A 96 -9.07 21.54 -14.07
C ASN A 96 -9.05 23.06 -13.82
N HIS A 97 -8.66 23.50 -12.61
CA HIS A 97 -8.48 24.91 -12.30
C HIS A 97 -7.27 25.52 -13.04
N TYR A 98 -6.16 24.79 -13.09
CA TYR A 98 -4.93 25.26 -13.74
C TYR A 98 -4.81 24.86 -15.22
N TYR A 99 -5.40 23.72 -15.60
CA TYR A 99 -5.35 23.13 -16.93
C TYR A 99 -6.76 22.82 -17.43
N SER A 100 -7.40 23.81 -18.06
CA SER A 100 -8.75 23.70 -18.60
C SER A 100 -8.83 23.03 -19.99
N SER A 101 -7.67 22.79 -20.63
CA SER A 101 -7.61 22.25 -22.00
C SER A 101 -6.33 21.47 -22.26
N ALA A 102 -6.37 20.58 -23.26
CA ALA A 102 -5.21 19.79 -23.69
C ALA A 102 -4.02 20.66 -24.11
N SER A 103 -4.27 21.79 -24.79
CA SER A 103 -3.18 22.66 -25.23
C SER A 103 -2.37 23.23 -24.06
N GLN A 104 -3.00 23.49 -22.90
CA GLN A 104 -2.26 23.97 -21.72
C GLN A 104 -1.32 22.90 -21.18
N VAL A 105 -1.77 21.63 -21.13
CA VAL A 105 -0.96 20.49 -20.68
C VAL A 105 0.19 20.20 -21.65
N GLU A 106 -0.09 20.21 -22.96
CA GLU A 106 0.93 19.93 -23.99
C GLU A 106 1.97 21.04 -24.10
N SER A 107 1.59 22.30 -23.84
CA SER A 107 2.50 23.44 -23.93
C SER A 107 3.34 23.68 -22.67
N ASP A 108 3.03 23.02 -21.56
CA ASP A 108 3.77 23.20 -20.31
C ASP A 108 5.08 22.40 -20.35
N GLU A 109 6.18 23.10 -20.62
CA GLU A 109 7.50 22.48 -20.77
C GLU A 109 8.00 21.82 -19.47
N GLU A 110 7.67 22.37 -18.30
CA GLU A 110 8.09 21.82 -17.02
C GLU A 110 7.36 20.52 -16.72
N LEU A 111 6.03 20.50 -16.95
CA LEU A 111 5.19 19.33 -16.75
C LEU A 111 5.56 18.19 -17.72
N GLN A 112 5.81 18.52 -18.99
CA GLN A 112 6.25 17.55 -19.99
C GLN A 112 7.64 16.98 -19.67
N ALA A 113 8.57 17.83 -19.24
CA ALA A 113 9.91 17.41 -18.83
C ALA A 113 9.85 16.50 -17.59
N TRP A 114 9.04 16.86 -16.58
CA TRP A 114 8.83 16.07 -15.37
C TRP A 114 8.36 14.64 -15.68
N TRP A 115 7.29 14.50 -16.46
CA TRP A 115 6.76 13.17 -16.79
C TRP A 115 7.72 12.37 -17.68
N THR A 116 8.40 13.05 -18.60
CA THR A 116 9.43 12.43 -19.44
C THR A 116 10.60 11.91 -18.60
N GLU A 117 11.07 12.66 -17.62
CA GLU A 117 12.18 12.26 -16.75
C GLU A 117 11.81 11.07 -15.85
N ILE A 118 10.61 11.07 -15.26
CA ILE A 118 10.11 9.92 -14.47
C ILE A 118 10.18 8.64 -15.30
N ARG A 119 9.65 8.67 -16.53
CA ARG A 119 9.62 7.49 -17.40
C ARG A 119 11.01 7.10 -17.91
N THR A 120 11.78 8.05 -18.41
CA THR A 120 13.00 7.75 -19.20
C THR A 120 14.28 7.67 -18.36
N VAL A 121 14.27 8.26 -17.16
CA VAL A 121 15.39 8.24 -16.22
C VAL A 121 15.00 7.50 -14.94
N GLY A 122 13.89 7.89 -14.30
CA GLY A 122 13.42 7.26 -13.05
C GLY A 122 13.10 5.77 -13.20
N HIS A 123 12.42 5.41 -14.30
CA HIS A 123 12.07 4.05 -14.68
C HIS A 123 12.67 3.64 -16.03
N ALA A 124 13.95 4.00 -16.24
CA ALA A 124 14.65 3.84 -17.52
C ALA A 124 14.58 2.41 -18.12
N ASP A 125 14.56 1.38 -17.28
CA ASP A 125 14.48 -0.03 -17.69
C ASP A 125 13.14 -0.39 -18.34
N LYS A 126 12.09 0.42 -18.11
CA LYS A 126 10.74 0.23 -18.66
C LYS A 126 10.27 1.40 -19.53
N LYS A 127 11.17 2.31 -19.92
CA LYS A 127 10.79 3.56 -20.62
C LYS A 127 10.04 3.35 -21.94
N ASP A 128 10.27 2.20 -22.60
CA ASP A 128 9.72 1.85 -23.92
C ASP A 128 8.45 1.00 -23.83
N GLU A 129 7.96 0.73 -22.61
CA GLU A 129 6.73 -0.04 -22.40
C GLU A 129 5.49 0.72 -22.93
N PRO A 130 4.56 0.04 -23.62
CA PRO A 130 3.45 0.69 -24.32
C PRO A 130 2.33 1.17 -23.39
N TRP A 131 2.32 0.72 -22.13
CA TRP A 131 1.29 1.03 -21.16
C TRP A 131 1.52 2.36 -20.43
N TRP A 132 2.66 3.04 -20.64
CA TRP A 132 2.89 4.36 -20.06
C TRP A 132 1.82 5.36 -20.55
N PRO A 133 1.14 6.07 -19.63
CA PRO A 133 0.27 7.17 -20.00
C PRO A 133 1.00 8.25 -20.83
N VAL A 134 0.32 8.77 -21.84
CA VAL A 134 0.82 9.87 -22.68
C VAL A 134 0.21 11.17 -22.19
N LEU A 135 0.99 12.01 -21.51
CA LEU A 135 0.52 13.22 -20.86
C LEU A 135 0.16 14.32 -21.88
N LYS A 136 -1.09 14.35 -22.34
CA LYS A 136 -1.58 15.34 -23.33
C LYS A 136 -2.80 16.12 -22.86
N THR A 137 -3.63 15.51 -22.02
CA THR A 137 -4.91 16.09 -21.62
C THR A 137 -4.95 16.29 -20.11
N PRO A 138 -5.84 17.17 -19.62
CA PRO A 138 -6.12 17.27 -18.19
C PRO A 138 -6.50 15.91 -17.58
N GLN A 139 -7.21 15.06 -18.33
CA GLN A 139 -7.57 13.71 -17.86
C GLN A 139 -6.34 12.83 -17.65
N ASP A 140 -5.36 12.86 -18.56
CA ASP A 140 -4.12 12.09 -18.40
C ASP A 140 -3.38 12.52 -17.12
N LEU A 141 -3.29 13.84 -16.88
CA LEU A 141 -2.67 14.39 -15.68
C LEU A 141 -3.42 13.97 -14.41
N ILE A 142 -4.76 13.98 -14.44
CA ILE A 142 -5.60 13.57 -13.32
C ILE A 142 -5.32 12.12 -12.95
N GLU A 143 -5.30 11.20 -13.92
CA GLU A 143 -5.05 9.78 -13.63
C GLU A 143 -3.63 9.55 -13.10
N ILE A 144 -2.62 10.20 -13.69
CA ILE A 144 -1.21 10.09 -13.27
C ILE A 144 -1.06 10.55 -11.82
N VAL A 145 -1.52 11.77 -11.51
CA VAL A 145 -1.36 12.36 -10.16
C VAL A 145 -2.19 11.60 -9.13
N THR A 146 -3.41 11.18 -9.47
CA THR A 146 -4.25 10.35 -8.58
C THR A 146 -3.55 9.03 -8.24
N THR A 147 -2.97 8.37 -9.24
CA THR A 147 -2.21 7.11 -9.05
C THR A 147 -1.01 7.34 -8.15
N MET A 148 -0.23 8.40 -8.38
CA MET A 148 0.94 8.71 -7.55
C MET A 148 0.54 8.96 -6.09
N ILE A 149 -0.48 9.79 -5.85
CA ILE A 149 -0.97 10.07 -4.49
C ILE A 149 -1.48 8.78 -3.84
N TRP A 150 -2.26 7.96 -4.55
CA TRP A 150 -2.76 6.69 -4.02
C TRP A 150 -1.63 5.75 -3.58
N VAL A 151 -0.61 5.56 -4.45
CA VAL A 151 0.53 4.68 -4.16
C VAL A 151 1.29 5.16 -2.93
N THR A 152 1.53 6.47 -2.80
CA THR A 152 2.32 7.03 -1.70
C THR A 152 1.54 7.20 -0.39
N SER A 153 0.20 7.19 -0.45
CA SER A 153 -0.68 7.34 0.72
C SER A 153 -1.43 6.03 1.02
N GLY A 154 -2.63 5.87 0.49
CA GLY A 154 -3.56 4.78 0.81
C GLY A 154 -2.96 3.39 0.58
N HIS A 155 -2.29 3.16 -0.54
CA HIS A 155 -1.67 1.86 -0.81
C HIS A 155 -0.56 1.54 0.18
N HIS A 156 0.39 2.48 0.37
CA HIS A 156 1.47 2.33 1.34
C HIS A 156 0.92 2.08 2.75
N ALA A 157 -0.06 2.86 3.20
CA ALA A 157 -0.67 2.71 4.51
C ALA A 157 -1.26 1.30 4.71
N ALA A 158 -2.00 0.80 3.73
CA ALA A 158 -2.65 -0.51 3.76
C ALA A 158 -1.66 -1.70 3.83
N VAL A 159 -0.43 -1.53 3.33
CA VAL A 159 0.60 -2.59 3.38
C VAL A 159 1.63 -2.37 4.50
N ASN A 160 1.68 -1.19 5.12
CA ASN A 160 2.69 -0.81 6.09
C ASN A 160 2.22 -0.90 7.55
N PHE A 161 1.10 -0.23 7.90
CA PHE A 161 0.74 -0.02 9.31
C PHE A 161 0.08 -1.24 9.99
N GLY A 162 -0.27 -2.25 9.21
CA GLY A 162 -0.73 -3.55 9.73
C GLY A 162 0.40 -4.55 10.00
N GLN A 163 1.65 -4.21 9.70
CA GLN A 163 2.75 -5.16 9.82
C GLN A 163 2.88 -5.70 11.25
N TYR A 164 2.93 -4.85 12.27
CA TYR A 164 3.05 -5.32 13.65
C TYR A 164 1.78 -6.05 14.13
N ASP A 165 0.60 -5.55 13.82
CA ASP A 165 -0.67 -6.16 14.26
C ASP A 165 -0.84 -7.59 13.73
N TYR A 166 -0.45 -7.84 12.48
CA TYR A 166 -0.56 -9.17 11.87
C TYR A 166 0.69 -10.03 12.04
N ALA A 167 1.89 -9.45 12.02
CA ALA A 167 3.15 -10.20 11.99
C ALA A 167 3.99 -10.11 13.27
N GLY A 168 3.57 -9.30 14.26
CA GLY A 168 4.14 -9.29 15.61
C GLY A 168 4.01 -10.64 16.31
N TYR A 169 2.98 -11.43 15.96
CA TYR A 169 2.92 -12.85 16.29
C TYR A 169 3.52 -13.69 15.15
N PHE A 170 4.83 -13.99 15.24
CA PHE A 170 5.58 -14.65 14.16
C PHE A 170 4.96 -15.94 13.58
N PRO A 171 4.21 -16.79 14.32
CA PRO A 171 3.57 -17.95 13.70
C PRO A 171 2.46 -17.57 12.70
N ASN A 172 1.82 -16.42 12.85
CA ASN A 172 0.81 -15.92 11.91
C ASN A 172 1.43 -15.45 10.58
N ARG A 173 2.64 -14.90 10.63
CA ARG A 173 3.37 -14.38 9.46
C ARG A 173 4.87 -14.68 9.58
N ALA A 174 5.23 -15.94 9.37
CA ALA A 174 6.63 -16.35 9.44
C ALA A 174 7.41 -15.83 8.23
N THR A 175 8.51 -15.13 8.48
CA THR A 175 9.38 -14.57 7.44
C THR A 175 10.35 -15.59 6.84
N ILE A 176 10.63 -16.67 7.59
CA ILE A 176 11.55 -17.72 7.16
C ILE A 176 11.05 -19.11 7.52
N ALA A 177 11.22 -20.05 6.58
CA ALA A 177 11.14 -21.49 6.82
C ALA A 177 12.56 -22.08 6.75
N ARG A 178 13.02 -22.69 7.84
CA ARG A 178 14.41 -23.18 8.04
C ARG A 178 14.59 -24.67 7.75
N THR A 179 13.50 -25.38 7.49
CA THR A 179 13.50 -26.79 7.12
C THR A 179 12.70 -26.97 5.84
N ASN A 180 13.00 -28.03 5.08
CA ASN A 180 12.20 -28.39 3.92
C ASN A 180 10.79 -28.79 4.34
N VAL A 181 9.86 -28.72 3.38
CA VAL A 181 8.52 -29.29 3.53
C VAL A 181 8.67 -30.78 3.87
N PRO A 182 7.98 -31.30 4.91
CA PRO A 182 8.00 -32.72 5.23
C PRO A 182 7.56 -33.57 4.03
N THR A 183 8.18 -34.73 3.85
CA THR A 183 7.82 -35.69 2.79
C THR A 183 6.94 -36.83 3.34
N GLU A 184 6.27 -37.56 2.46
CA GLU A 184 5.47 -38.75 2.84
C GLU A 184 6.32 -39.91 3.36
N ASP A 185 7.63 -39.91 3.07
CA ASP A 185 8.60 -40.88 3.56
C ASP A 185 9.59 -40.25 4.58
N PRO A 186 9.14 -39.82 5.78
CA PRO A 186 10.02 -39.23 6.78
C PRO A 186 10.98 -40.28 7.34
N LYS A 187 12.14 -39.84 7.84
CA LYS A 187 13.00 -40.74 8.63
C LYS A 187 12.24 -41.19 9.89
N PRO A 188 12.40 -42.46 10.34
CA PRO A 188 11.69 -42.96 11.52
C PRO A 188 11.85 -42.06 12.76
N GLU A 189 13.00 -41.43 12.93
CA GLU A 189 13.32 -40.54 14.04
C GLU A 189 12.59 -39.19 13.94
N GLU A 190 12.49 -38.63 12.73
CA GLU A 190 11.75 -37.39 12.45
C GLU A 190 10.25 -37.61 12.67
N TRP A 191 9.72 -38.75 12.20
CA TRP A 191 8.32 -39.13 12.41
C TRP A 191 8.00 -39.35 13.89
N LYS A 192 8.87 -40.07 14.60
CA LYS A 192 8.74 -40.27 16.04
C LYS A 192 8.75 -38.93 16.78
N TYR A 193 9.68 -38.03 16.45
CA TYR A 193 9.75 -36.71 17.08
C TYR A 193 8.50 -35.88 16.79
N PHE A 194 7.98 -35.90 15.56
CA PHE A 194 6.75 -35.21 15.20
C PHE A 194 5.54 -35.74 15.99
N LEU A 195 5.39 -37.06 16.12
CA LEU A 195 4.32 -37.67 16.91
C LEU A 195 4.42 -37.35 18.40
N GLU A 196 5.63 -37.28 18.95
CA GLU A 196 5.86 -36.96 20.36
C GLU A 196 5.79 -35.45 20.65
N LYS A 197 6.22 -34.60 19.70
CA LYS A 197 6.40 -33.14 19.85
C LYS A 197 6.14 -32.41 18.52
N PRO A 198 4.89 -32.31 18.08
CA PRO A 198 4.55 -31.63 16.82
C PRO A 198 4.90 -30.14 16.85
N GLU A 199 4.77 -29.46 18.00
CA GLU A 199 5.14 -28.04 18.11
C GLU A 199 6.66 -27.85 17.98
N GLY A 200 7.44 -28.82 18.47
CA GLY A 200 8.90 -28.82 18.32
C GLY A 200 9.32 -28.88 16.85
N THR A 201 8.63 -29.68 16.04
CA THR A 201 8.85 -29.77 14.60
C THR A 201 8.50 -28.45 13.91
N LEU A 202 7.36 -27.85 14.26
CA LEU A 202 6.96 -26.55 13.73
C LEU A 202 7.99 -25.45 14.09
N LEU A 203 8.46 -25.41 15.34
CA LEU A 203 9.47 -24.43 15.79
C LEU A 203 10.85 -24.65 15.16
N GLN A 204 11.17 -25.85 14.68
CA GLN A 204 12.38 -26.08 13.88
C GLN A 204 12.26 -25.43 12.49
N CYS A 205 11.06 -25.44 11.90
CA CYS A 205 10.76 -24.78 10.63
C CYS A 205 10.68 -23.26 10.77
N LEU A 206 9.92 -22.74 11.74
CA LEU A 206 9.69 -21.31 11.95
C LEU A 206 10.98 -20.55 12.33
N PRO A 207 10.99 -19.19 12.29
CA PRO A 207 12.17 -18.40 12.61
C PRO A 207 12.80 -18.76 13.97
N THR A 208 14.13 -18.65 14.07
CA THR A 208 14.79 -18.74 15.39
C THR A 208 14.31 -17.62 16.30
N LYS A 209 14.48 -17.75 17.62
CA LYS A 209 14.16 -16.68 18.58
C LYS A 209 14.83 -15.35 18.20
N ILE A 210 16.10 -15.39 17.81
CA ILE A 210 16.85 -14.18 17.41
C ILE A 210 16.25 -13.56 16.15
N GLN A 211 15.91 -14.36 15.13
CA GLN A 211 15.29 -13.86 13.90
C GLN A 211 13.91 -13.27 14.18
N ALA A 212 13.06 -13.99 14.93
CA ALA A 212 11.73 -13.52 15.31
C ALA A 212 11.80 -12.20 16.08
N THR A 213 12.65 -12.10 17.10
CA THR A 213 12.82 -10.85 17.87
C THR A 213 13.30 -9.70 17.00
N LYS A 214 14.28 -9.93 16.11
CA LYS A 214 14.75 -8.90 15.17
C LYS A 214 13.63 -8.38 14.28
N VAL A 215 12.86 -9.28 13.66
CA VAL A 215 11.74 -8.91 12.78
C VAL A 215 10.70 -8.13 13.58
N MET A 216 10.25 -8.65 14.72
CA MET A 216 9.25 -7.99 15.56
C MET A 216 9.65 -6.57 15.94
N THR A 217 10.90 -6.33 16.35
CA THR A 217 11.39 -4.99 16.68
C THR A 217 11.35 -4.04 15.48
N ILE A 218 11.68 -4.53 14.29
CA ILE A 218 11.63 -3.71 13.08
C ILE A 218 10.19 -3.42 12.67
N LEU A 219 9.29 -4.39 12.76
CA LEU A 219 7.88 -4.19 12.44
C LEU A 219 7.20 -3.22 13.41
N ASP A 220 7.58 -3.24 14.69
CA ASP A 220 7.09 -2.28 15.70
C ASP A 220 7.43 -0.84 15.29
N VAL A 221 8.70 -0.61 14.90
CA VAL A 221 9.14 0.69 14.39
C VAL A 221 8.40 1.04 13.09
N LEU A 222 8.33 0.12 12.13
CA LEU A 222 7.75 0.38 10.81
C LEU A 222 6.22 0.53 10.83
N SER A 223 5.53 0.10 11.90
CA SER A 223 4.09 0.28 12.08
C SER A 223 3.73 1.49 12.95
N SER A 224 4.72 2.25 13.44
CA SER A 224 4.48 3.35 14.38
C SER A 224 4.35 4.70 13.67
N HIS A 225 3.25 5.41 13.90
CA HIS A 225 3.12 6.79 13.45
C HIS A 225 3.96 7.76 14.30
N SER A 226 4.66 8.69 13.65
CA SER A 226 5.33 9.81 14.31
C SER A 226 4.32 10.74 15.01
N PRO A 227 4.67 11.36 16.14
CA PRO A 227 3.88 12.47 16.72
C PRO A 227 3.66 13.65 15.78
N ASP A 228 4.58 13.84 14.82
CA ASP A 228 4.56 14.94 13.86
C ASP A 228 4.11 14.46 12.46
N GLU A 229 3.43 13.32 12.36
CA GLU A 229 2.94 12.79 11.08
C GLU A 229 1.85 13.69 10.47
N GLU A 230 1.83 13.77 9.13
CA GLU A 230 0.84 14.52 8.38
C GLU A 230 -0.07 13.56 7.61
N TYR A 231 -1.36 13.54 7.98
CA TYR A 231 -2.34 12.65 7.37
C TYR A 231 -3.00 13.26 6.15
N ILE A 232 -3.48 12.38 5.26
CA ILE A 232 -4.15 12.75 4.03
C ILE A 232 -5.34 13.67 4.32
N GLY A 233 -5.36 14.82 3.64
CA GLY A 233 -6.45 15.80 3.76
C GLY A 233 -6.61 16.44 5.15
N GLU A 234 -5.62 16.32 6.04
CA GLU A 234 -5.67 16.97 7.35
C GLU A 234 -5.21 18.43 7.28
N MET A 235 -4.00 18.66 6.75
CA MET A 235 -3.40 19.99 6.65
C MET A 235 -3.36 20.47 5.20
N SER A 236 -3.86 21.68 4.97
CA SER A 236 -3.74 22.34 3.67
C SER A 236 -2.36 22.98 3.54
N GLU A 237 -1.75 22.87 2.35
CA GLU A 237 -0.60 23.69 2.02
C GLU A 237 -0.97 25.19 2.07
N PRO A 238 -0.04 26.07 2.49
CA PRO A 238 -0.27 27.51 2.50
C PRO A 238 -0.66 28.06 1.13
N SER A 239 -0.01 27.60 0.06
CA SER A 239 -0.29 28.04 -1.32
C SER A 239 -1.69 27.69 -1.78
N TRP A 240 -2.24 26.54 -1.34
CA TRP A 240 -3.62 26.15 -1.63
C TRP A 240 -4.63 27.05 -0.92
N SER A 241 -4.26 27.57 0.26
CA SER A 241 -5.14 28.44 1.06
C SER A 241 -5.28 29.85 0.50
N GLU A 242 -4.35 30.29 -0.36
CA GLU A 242 -4.36 31.61 -1.01
C GLU A 242 -5.33 31.68 -2.19
N ASP A 243 -5.55 30.56 -2.89
CA ASP A 243 -6.54 30.45 -3.96
C ASP A 243 -7.90 29.99 -3.40
N PRO A 244 -8.96 30.83 -3.44
CA PRO A 244 -10.25 30.48 -2.83
C PRO A 244 -10.90 29.23 -3.42
N TYR A 245 -10.69 28.95 -4.70
CA TYR A 245 -11.27 27.78 -5.36
C TYR A 245 -10.56 26.50 -4.89
N ILE A 246 -9.23 26.53 -4.89
CA ILE A 246 -8.42 25.40 -4.43
C ILE A 246 -8.63 25.13 -2.94
N LYS A 247 -8.69 26.18 -2.12
CA LYS A 247 -9.03 26.08 -0.70
C LYS A 247 -10.37 25.37 -0.49
N ALA A 248 -11.42 25.80 -1.20
CA ALA A 248 -12.74 25.18 -1.09
C ALA A 248 -12.74 23.71 -1.54
N ALA A 249 -12.01 23.39 -2.62
CA ALA A 249 -11.85 22.02 -3.09
C ALA A 249 -11.10 21.14 -2.07
N PHE A 250 -10.08 21.68 -1.37
CA PHE A 250 -9.37 20.96 -0.33
C PHE A 250 -10.23 20.77 0.93
N GLU A 251 -11.01 21.78 1.32
CA GLU A 251 -11.97 21.66 2.42
C GLU A 251 -13.02 20.58 2.13
N GLN A 252 -13.48 20.45 0.88
CA GLN A 252 -14.35 19.36 0.44
C GLN A 252 -13.66 18.00 0.55
N PHE A 253 -12.40 17.90 0.12
CA PHE A 253 -11.61 16.67 0.22
C PHE A 253 -11.41 16.24 1.69
N SER A 254 -11.00 17.16 2.56
CA SER A 254 -10.85 16.96 4.00
C SER A 254 -12.17 16.52 4.65
N GLY A 255 -13.27 17.20 4.30
CA GLY A 255 -14.60 16.83 4.76
C GLY A 255 -14.99 15.41 4.34
N ARG A 256 -14.73 15.04 3.08
CA ARG A 256 -15.03 13.70 2.57
C ARG A 256 -14.23 12.61 3.29
N LEU A 257 -12.97 12.85 3.61
CA LEU A 257 -12.15 11.88 4.36
C LEU A 257 -12.69 11.64 5.79
N LYS A 258 -13.18 12.69 6.45
CA LYS A 258 -13.86 12.55 7.76
C LYS A 258 -15.14 11.72 7.67
N GLU A 259 -15.91 11.88 6.61
CA GLU A 259 -17.08 11.03 6.34
C GLU A 259 -16.69 9.57 6.12
N ILE A 260 -15.60 9.33 5.36
CA ILE A 260 -15.10 7.97 5.09
C ILE A 260 -14.71 7.26 6.38
N GLU A 261 -14.13 7.97 7.36
CA GLU A 261 -13.83 7.40 8.67
C GLU A 261 -15.09 6.82 9.34
N GLY A 262 -16.20 7.56 9.32
CA GLY A 262 -17.49 7.10 9.83
C GLY A 262 -18.06 5.91 9.04
N ILE A 263 -17.93 5.91 7.72
CA ILE A 263 -18.36 4.78 6.87
C ILE A 263 -17.59 3.50 7.24
N ILE A 264 -16.28 3.60 7.50
CA ILE A 264 -15.46 2.46 7.90
C ILE A 264 -15.89 1.95 9.28
N ASP A 265 -16.18 2.86 10.22
CA ASP A 265 -16.69 2.49 11.55
C ASP A 265 -18.04 1.76 11.46
N GLU A 266 -18.97 2.24 10.64
CA GLU A 266 -20.25 1.59 10.39
C GLU A 266 -20.06 0.19 9.77
N ARG A 267 -19.16 0.04 8.80
CA ARG A 267 -18.83 -1.25 8.18
C ARG A 267 -18.23 -2.22 9.20
N ASN A 268 -17.32 -1.76 10.03
CA ASN A 268 -16.69 -2.58 11.07
C ASN A 268 -17.67 -2.97 12.19
N ALA A 269 -18.72 -2.18 12.42
CA ALA A 269 -19.80 -2.52 13.37
C ALA A 269 -20.89 -3.43 12.77
N ASN A 270 -20.94 -3.57 11.45
CA ASN A 270 -21.97 -4.36 10.78
C ASN A 270 -21.65 -5.87 10.85
N ALA A 271 -22.40 -6.58 11.68
CA ALA A 271 -22.24 -8.02 11.87
C ALA A 271 -22.52 -8.86 10.62
N GLU A 272 -23.17 -8.33 9.58
CA GLU A 272 -23.36 -9.04 8.31
C GLU A 272 -22.09 -9.02 7.44
N LEU A 273 -21.14 -8.10 7.68
CA LEU A 273 -19.85 -8.02 7.00
C LEU A 273 -18.82 -8.92 7.71
N LYS A 274 -18.86 -10.22 7.38
CA LYS A 274 -18.08 -11.28 8.05
C LYS A 274 -16.57 -11.22 7.79
N ASN A 275 -16.12 -10.53 6.74
CA ASN A 275 -14.69 -10.35 6.50
C ASN A 275 -14.08 -9.22 7.35
N ARG A 276 -14.92 -8.55 8.16
CA ARG A 276 -14.56 -7.48 9.10
C ARG A 276 -14.95 -7.78 10.54
N THR A 277 -15.81 -8.79 10.74
CA THR A 277 -16.41 -9.12 12.03
C THR A 277 -16.43 -10.63 12.26
N GLY A 278 -16.08 -11.08 13.46
CA GLY A 278 -16.13 -12.49 13.84
C GLY A 278 -15.01 -12.92 14.76
N ALA A 279 -15.05 -14.18 15.20
CA ALA A 279 -14.01 -14.74 16.06
C ALA A 279 -12.67 -14.78 15.31
N GLY A 280 -11.66 -14.10 15.85
CA GLY A 280 -10.34 -14.01 15.25
C GLY A 280 -10.23 -13.05 14.06
N VAL A 281 -11.28 -12.26 13.78
CA VAL A 281 -11.27 -11.23 12.73
C VAL A 281 -11.22 -9.87 13.42
N ALA A 282 -10.12 -9.14 13.21
CA ALA A 282 -10.01 -7.76 13.66
C ALA A 282 -10.80 -6.83 12.73
N PRO A 283 -11.38 -5.73 13.26
CA PRO A 283 -11.89 -4.64 12.42
C PRO A 283 -10.81 -4.17 11.43
N TYR A 284 -11.21 -3.93 10.19
CA TYR A 284 -10.27 -3.43 9.18
C TYR A 284 -10.22 -1.90 9.26
N GLU A 285 -9.12 -1.36 9.77
CA GLU A 285 -8.96 0.08 10.02
C GLU A 285 -7.80 0.73 9.25
N LEU A 286 -7.02 -0.05 8.49
CA LEU A 286 -5.79 0.42 7.82
C LEU A 286 -6.00 1.56 6.82
N LEU A 287 -7.24 1.79 6.38
CA LEU A 287 -7.63 2.87 5.47
C LEU A 287 -8.51 3.94 6.14
N LYS A 288 -8.63 3.94 7.47
CA LYS A 288 -9.15 5.10 8.19
C LYS A 288 -8.16 6.26 7.98
N PRO A 289 -8.61 7.43 7.50
CA PRO A 289 -7.66 8.48 7.07
C PRO A 289 -6.75 9.01 8.17
N PHE A 290 -7.23 9.06 9.42
CA PHE A 290 -6.54 9.75 10.52
C PHE A 290 -6.13 8.79 11.65
N SER A 291 -5.08 9.15 12.39
CA SER A 291 -4.60 8.41 13.54
C SER A 291 -3.91 9.33 14.56
N GLY A 292 -3.63 8.78 15.75
CA GLY A 292 -2.64 9.33 16.68
C GLY A 292 -1.26 8.68 16.46
N SER A 293 -0.29 9.06 17.30
CA SER A 293 1.06 8.49 17.26
C SER A 293 1.15 7.08 17.83
N GLY A 294 2.20 6.35 17.44
CA GLY A 294 2.45 4.98 17.86
C GLY A 294 1.88 3.93 16.90
N VAL A 295 1.89 2.66 17.33
CA VAL A 295 1.34 1.54 16.57
C VAL A 295 -0.17 1.48 16.80
N THR A 296 -0.94 1.93 15.81
CA THR A 296 -2.40 2.13 15.95
C THR A 296 -3.24 1.24 15.03
N GLY A 297 -2.64 0.63 13.99
CA GLY A 297 -3.35 -0.16 12.99
C GLY A 297 -4.28 0.65 12.07
N LYS A 298 -4.10 1.97 12.00
CA LYS A 298 -4.91 2.90 11.21
C LYS A 298 -4.18 4.21 10.91
N GLY A 299 -4.72 5.02 10.01
CA GLY A 299 -4.14 6.29 9.60
C GLY A 299 -3.49 6.19 8.22
N VAL A 300 -3.78 7.17 7.36
CA VAL A 300 -3.24 7.25 6.00
C VAL A 300 -2.39 8.52 5.88
N PRO A 301 -1.05 8.42 6.01
CA PRO A 301 -0.16 9.55 5.80
C PRO A 301 -0.21 10.08 4.36
N ASN A 302 0.25 11.31 4.16
CA ASN A 302 0.44 11.88 2.82
C ASN A 302 1.52 11.13 2.01
N SER A 303 2.43 10.41 2.67
CA SER A 303 3.64 9.88 2.03
C SER A 303 4.16 8.57 2.64
N ILE A 304 5.27 8.08 2.07
CA ILE A 304 6.07 6.96 2.59
C ILE A 304 7.06 7.55 3.62
N SER A 305 6.60 7.71 4.87
CA SER A 305 7.19 8.61 5.88
C SER A 305 7.78 7.96 7.14
N ILE A 306 7.78 6.64 7.22
CA ILE A 306 8.18 5.90 8.43
C ILE A 306 9.68 5.96 8.75
#